data_AF-A0A8T4M448-F1
#
_entry.id   AF-A0A8T4M448-F1
#
_cell.length_a   1.000
_cell.length_b   1.000
_cell.length_c   1.000
_cell.angle_alpha   90.00
_cell.angle_beta   90.00
_cell.angle_gamma   90.00
#
_symmetry.space_group_name_H-M   'P 1'
#
loop_
_entity.id
_entity.type
_entity.pdbx_description
1 polymer ?
#
loop_
_entity_poly.entity_id
_entity_poly.type
_entity_poly.pdbx_seq_one_letter_code
_entity_poly.pdbx_strand_id
1 'polypeptide(L)'
;MRIKIDDMLFLILILLMVGVALWKLFGSPTDTAAVIGVALFVTGSEMLVWKTLFKIDKKNNLGFMKIKNNIDNSLNQINNDISHIRRNIGDINDKLIILAARKK
;
A
#
# COMPACT_ATOMS: atom_id res chain seq x y z
N MET A 1 17.76 -3.99 15.31
CA MET A 1 17.45 -2.92 14.33
C MET A 1 18.04 -3.34 12.98
N ARG A 2 17.24 -3.76 11.99
CA ARG A 2 17.78 -4.15 10.67
C ARG A 2 17.83 -2.90 9.80
N ILE A 3 19.04 -2.40 9.52
CA ILE A 3 19.24 -1.31 8.57
C ILE A 3 18.73 -1.78 7.21
N LYS A 4 17.78 -1.03 6.63
CA LYS A 4 17.27 -1.36 5.29
C LYS A 4 18.32 -0.95 4.26
N ILE A 5 18.37 -1.66 3.14
CA ILE A 5 19.34 -1.38 2.09
C ILE A 5 19.20 0.05 1.53
N ASP A 6 17.99 0.58 1.54
CA ASP A 6 17.69 1.95 1.13
C ASP A 6 18.33 2.98 2.12
N ASP A 7 18.35 2.68 3.43
CA ASP A 7 19.01 3.52 4.46
C ASP A 7 20.55 3.46 4.32
N MET A 8 21.09 2.28 3.99
CA MET A 8 22.52 2.09 3.76
C MET A 8 23.00 2.84 2.50
N LEU A 9 22.21 2.83 1.42
CA LEU A 9 22.48 3.61 0.20
C LEU A 9 22.45 5.12 0.48
N PHE A 10 21.49 5.59 1.29
CA PHE A 10 21.42 6.99 1.68
C PHE A 10 22.64 7.42 2.51
N LEU A 11 23.09 6.57 3.44
CA LEU A 11 24.29 6.82 4.23
C LEU A 11 25.55 6.92 3.37
N ILE A 12 25.70 6.03 2.38
CA ILE A 12 26.82 6.05 1.42
C ILE A 12 26.81 7.35 0.60
N LEU A 13 25.64 7.81 0.16
CA LEU A 13 25.47 9.08 -0.55
C LEU A 13 25.90 10.29 0.30
N ILE A 14 25.52 10.31 1.58
CA ILE A 14 25.96 11.35 2.52
C ILE A 14 27.48 11.32 2.70
N LEU A 15 28.05 10.12 2.87
CA LEU A 15 29.48 9.95 3.11
C LEU A 15 30.31 10.39 1.89
N LEU A 16 29.82 10.12 0.68
CA LEU A 16 30.40 10.65 -0.57
C LEU A 16 30.33 12.18 -0.64
N MET A 17 29.19 12.78 -0.28
CA MET A 17 29.00 14.24 -0.29
C MET A 17 29.95 14.94 0.69
N VAL A 18 30.05 14.42 1.92
CA VAL A 18 30.96 14.91 2.96
C VAL A 18 32.40 14.69 2.55
N GLY A 19 32.70 13.54 1.93
CA GLY A 19 34.02 13.24 1.37
C GLY A 19 34.47 14.25 0.33
N VAL A 20 33.60 14.60 -0.64
CA VAL A 20 33.89 15.63 -1.65
C VAL A 20 34.06 17.01 -1.02
N ALA A 21 33.24 17.37 -0.04
CA ALA A 21 33.33 18.66 0.66
C ALA A 21 34.64 18.79 1.47
N LEU A 22 35.02 17.74 2.21
CA LEU A 22 36.29 17.67 2.93
C LEU A 22 37.47 17.66 1.97
N TRP A 23 37.38 16.93 0.86
CA TRP A 23 38.42 16.89 -0.16
C TRP A 23 38.66 18.31 -0.69
N LYS A 24 37.59 19.07 -1.01
CA LYS A 24 37.67 20.46 -1.49
C LYS A 24 38.49 21.39 -0.58
N LEU A 25 38.50 21.16 0.73
CA LEU A 25 39.29 21.96 1.68
C LEU A 25 40.81 21.79 1.50
N PHE A 26 41.25 20.68 0.90
CA PHE A 26 42.66 20.38 0.62
C PHE A 26 43.10 20.83 -0.80
N GLY A 27 42.27 21.61 -1.52
CA GLY A 27 42.64 22.23 -2.81
C GLY A 27 42.45 21.36 -4.06
N SER A 28 41.83 20.19 -3.91
CA SER A 28 41.34 19.28 -4.95
C SER A 28 39.95 18.83 -4.49
N PRO A 29 38.96 18.43 -5.30
CA PRO A 29 38.96 18.32 -6.74
C PRO A 29 38.55 19.64 -7.42
N THR A 30 38.67 19.67 -8.73
CA THR A 30 38.23 20.80 -9.57
C THR A 30 36.75 21.13 -9.34
N ASP A 31 36.36 22.40 -9.51
CA ASP A 31 34.98 22.85 -9.33
C ASP A 31 33.97 22.00 -10.11
N THR A 32 34.37 21.52 -11.29
CA THR A 32 33.60 20.60 -12.12
C THR A 32 33.23 19.31 -11.39
N ALA A 33 34.16 18.70 -10.65
CA ALA A 33 33.90 17.47 -9.91
C ALA A 33 32.98 17.69 -8.71
N ALA A 34 33.09 18.84 -8.05
CA ALA A 34 32.19 19.23 -6.96
C ALA A 34 30.76 19.42 -7.48
N VAL A 35 30.59 20.08 -8.63
CA VAL A 35 29.27 20.27 -9.28
C VAL A 35 28.67 18.93 -9.70
N ILE A 36 29.46 18.03 -10.28
CA ILE A 36 29.01 16.67 -10.63
C ILE A 36 28.57 15.90 -9.38
N GLY A 37 29.33 16.00 -8.27
CA GLY A 37 28.99 15.36 -7.00
C GLY A 37 27.66 15.86 -6.44
N VAL A 38 27.42 17.16 -6.45
CA VAL A 38 26.15 17.76 -6.02
C VAL A 38 25.00 17.32 -6.92
N ALA A 39 25.18 17.33 -8.24
CA ALA A 39 24.15 16.89 -9.18
C ALA A 39 23.76 15.42 -8.99
N LEU A 40 24.74 14.54 -8.76
CA LEU A 40 24.52 13.13 -8.45
C LEU A 40 23.81 12.94 -7.12
N PHE A 41 24.13 13.75 -6.11
CA PHE A 41 23.47 13.70 -4.82
C PHE A 41 21.99 14.11 -4.91
N VAL A 42 21.71 15.24 -5.56
CA VAL A 42 20.32 15.71 -5.75
C VAL A 42 19.53 14.66 -6.52
N THR A 43 20.02 14.22 -7.67
CA THR A 43 19.35 13.22 -8.52
C THR A 43 19.15 11.89 -7.79
N GLY A 44 20.18 11.41 -7.07
CA GLY A 44 20.11 10.17 -6.29
C GLY A 44 19.11 10.26 -5.13
N SER A 45 19.10 11.39 -4.42
CA SER A 45 18.16 11.64 -3.32
C SER A 45 16.72 11.69 -3.81
N GLU A 46 16.47 12.39 -4.91
CA GLU A 46 15.16 12.50 -5.52
C GLU A 46 14.66 11.13 -6.00
N MET A 47 15.51 10.35 -6.66
CA MET A 47 15.14 9.00 -7.12
C MET A 47 14.80 8.04 -5.96
N LEU A 48 15.51 8.12 -4.83
CA LEU A 48 15.20 7.34 -3.62
C LEU A 48 13.85 7.73 -3.01
N VAL A 49 13.52 9.03 -2.99
CA VAL A 49 12.21 9.54 -2.54
C VAL A 49 11.10 9.01 -3.46
N TRP A 50 11.26 9.11 -4.78
CA TRP A 50 10.31 8.56 -5.74
C TRP A 50 10.09 7.06 -5.55
N LYS A 51 11.15 6.28 -5.39
CA LYS A 51 11.06 4.83 -5.15
C LYS A 51 10.28 4.51 -3.87
N THR A 52 10.44 5.32 -2.83
CA THR A 52 9.69 5.19 -1.57
C THR A 52 8.21 5.51 -1.78
N LEU A 53 7.90 6.62 -2.45
CA LEU A 53 6.54 7.02 -2.78
C LEU A 53 5.81 5.95 -3.63
N PHE A 54 6.46 5.43 -4.67
CA PHE A 54 5.89 4.35 -5.51
C PHE A 54 5.67 3.05 -4.72
N LYS A 55 6.57 2.69 -3.79
CA LYS A 55 6.37 1.54 -2.90
C LYS A 55 5.14 1.71 -2.02
N ILE A 56 4.95 2.92 -1.46
CA ILE A 56 3.80 3.24 -0.62
C ILE A 56 2.52 3.15 -1.45
N ASP A 57 2.51 3.73 -2.65
CA ASP A 57 1.35 3.74 -3.53
C ASP A 57 0.94 2.32 -3.96
N LYS A 58 1.91 1.49 -4.40
CA LYS A 58 1.65 0.08 -4.72
C LYS A 58 1.11 -0.71 -3.52
N LYS A 59 1.64 -0.47 -2.32
CA LYS A 59 1.17 -1.13 -1.10
C LYS A 59 -0.26 -0.73 -0.76
N ASN A 60 -0.58 0.55 -0.91
CA ASN A 60 -1.92 1.08 -0.68
C ASN A 60 -2.92 0.50 -1.67
N ASN A 61 -2.57 0.43 -2.96
CA ASN A 61 -3.43 -0.16 -3.98
C ASN A 61 -3.73 -1.65 -3.69
N LEU A 62 -2.73 -2.43 -3.29
CA LEU A 62 -2.93 -3.82 -2.85
C LEU A 62 -3.80 -3.91 -1.58
N GLY A 63 -3.68 -2.95 -0.67
CA GLY A 63 -4.54 -2.84 0.52
C GLY A 63 -6.00 -2.60 0.14
N PHE A 64 -6.27 -1.63 -0.74
CA PHE A 64 -7.61 -1.34 -1.22
C PHE A 64 -8.22 -2.49 -2.02
N MET A 65 -7.43 -3.20 -2.84
CA MET A 65 -7.88 -4.41 -3.53
C MET A 65 -8.34 -5.51 -2.56
N LYS A 66 -7.58 -5.75 -1.48
CA LYS A 66 -7.97 -6.74 -0.47
C LYS A 66 -9.25 -6.34 0.24
N ILE A 67 -9.39 -5.06 0.60
CA ILE A 67 -10.61 -4.54 1.23
C ILE A 67 -11.81 -4.72 0.30
N LYS A 68 -11.67 -4.37 -0.98
CA LYS A 68 -12.71 -4.57 -1.98
C LYS A 68 -13.13 -6.05 -2.07
N ASN A 69 -12.17 -6.96 -2.21
CA ASN A 69 -12.47 -8.40 -2.29
C ASN A 69 -13.18 -8.91 -1.02
N ASN A 70 -12.79 -8.41 0.16
CA ASN A 70 -13.47 -8.77 1.40
C ASN A 70 -14.90 -8.25 1.44
N ILE A 71 -15.15 -7.01 0.99
CA ILE A 71 -16.49 -6.43 0.88
C ILE A 71 -17.35 -7.26 -0.08
N ASP A 72 -16.83 -7.60 -1.27
CA ASP A 72 -17.55 -8.39 -2.26
C ASP A 72 -17.93 -9.77 -1.68
N ASN A 73 -17.00 -10.42 -0.96
CA ASN A 73 -17.27 -11.69 -0.29
C ASN A 73 -18.32 -11.57 0.81
N SER A 74 -18.25 -10.53 1.65
CA SER A 74 -19.24 -10.26 2.70
C SER A 74 -20.63 -9.96 2.12
N LEU A 75 -20.72 -9.20 1.03
CA LEU A 75 -21.98 -8.93 0.34
C LEU A 75 -22.58 -10.21 -0.25
N ASN A 76 -21.75 -11.10 -0.81
CA ASN A 76 -22.21 -12.39 -1.31
C ASN A 76 -22.75 -13.29 -0.18
N GLN A 77 -22.09 -13.30 0.99
CA GLN A 77 -22.60 -14.01 2.18
C GLN A 77 -23.94 -13.45 2.64
N ILE A 78 -24.06 -12.11 2.75
CA ILE A 78 -25.31 -11.44 3.10
C ILE A 78 -26.43 -11.79 2.11
N ASN A 79 -26.15 -11.78 0.81
CA ASN A 79 -27.13 -12.13 -0.21
C ASN A 79 -27.62 -13.58 -0.06
N ASN A 80 -26.71 -14.51 0.26
CA ASN A 80 -27.08 -15.90 0.52
C ASN A 80 -27.94 -16.01 1.78
N ASP A 81 -27.56 -15.35 2.87
CA ASP A 81 -28.31 -15.36 4.13
C ASP A 81 -29.72 -14.77 3.96
N ILE A 82 -29.85 -13.66 3.22
CA ILE A 82 -31.15 -13.06 2.87
C ILE A 82 -32.00 -14.02 2.03
N SER A 83 -31.39 -14.73 1.08
CA SER A 83 -32.09 -15.74 0.26
C SER A 83 -32.64 -16.87 1.13
N HIS A 84 -31.86 -17.34 2.11
CA HIS A 84 -32.30 -18.35 3.07
C HIS A 84 -33.45 -17.84 3.96
N ILE A 85 -33.34 -16.62 4.48
CA ILE A 85 -34.40 -15.98 5.27
C ILE A 85 -35.69 -15.87 4.44
N ARG A 86 -35.60 -15.42 3.18
CA ARG A 86 -36.75 -15.28 2.28
C ARG A 86 -37.47 -16.61 2.06
N ARG A 87 -36.73 -17.70 1.87
CA ARG A 87 -37.31 -19.06 1.73
C ARG A 87 -38.02 -19.49 3.01
N ASN A 88 -37.37 -19.32 4.17
CA ASN A 88 -37.96 -19.69 5.45
C ASN A 88 -39.25 -18.89 5.75
N ILE A 89 -39.30 -17.61 5.40
CA ILE A 89 -40.52 -16.79 5.54
C ILE A 89 -41.63 -17.31 4.62
N GLY A 90 -41.32 -17.69 3.38
CA GLY A 90 -42.27 -18.32 2.47
C GLY A 90 -42.88 -19.59 3.06
N ASP A 91 -42.02 -20.49 3.54
CA ASP A 91 -42.46 -21.74 4.17
C ASP A 91 -43.34 -21.51 5.41
N ILE A 92 -43.02 -20.50 6.23
CA ILE A 92 -43.85 -20.12 7.40
C ILE A 92 -45.21 -19.61 6.94
N ASN A 93 -45.26 -18.75 5.93
CA ASN A 93 -46.49 -18.21 5.40
C ASN A 93 -47.40 -19.33 4.84
N ASP A 94 -46.82 -20.27 4.09
CA ASP A 94 -47.58 -21.40 3.53
C ASP A 94 -48.16 -22.29 4.64
N LYS A 95 -47.37 -22.58 5.69
CA LYS A 95 -47.86 -23.31 6.87
C LYS A 95 -49.00 -22.58 7.58
N LEU A 96 -48.93 -21.26 7.71
CA LEU A 96 -50.00 -20.45 8.31
C LEU A 96 -51.29 -20.50 7.50
N ILE A 97 -51.21 -20.44 6.17
CA ILE A 97 -52.37 -20.57 5.28
C ILE A 97 -53.06 -21.93 5.47
N ILE A 98 -52.28 -23.02 5.52
CA ILE A 98 -52.82 -24.37 5.72
C ILE A 98 -53.51 -24.50 7.09
N LEU A 99 -52.91 -23.93 8.15
CA LEU A 99 -53.49 -23.94 9.49
C LEU A 99 -54.79 -23.13 9.56
N ALA A 100 -54.84 -21.98 8.89
CA ALA A 100 -56.06 -21.17 8.80
C ALA A 100 -57.17 -21.89 8.03
N ALA A 101 -56.84 -22.62 6.97
CA ALA A 101 -57.79 -23.41 6.18
C ALA A 101 -58.37 -24.59 6.97
N ARG A 102 -57.59 -25.22 7.87
CA ARG A 102 -58.09 -26.30 8.76
C ARG A 102 -59.02 -25.84 9.88
N LYS A 103 -59.03 -24.54 10.19
CA LYS A 103 -59.83 -23.97 11.29
C LYS A 103 -61.25 -23.54 10.85
N LYS A 104 -61.53 -23.57 9.55
CA LYS A 104 -62.88 -23.45 8.97
C LYS A 104 -63.49 -24.83 8.80
#